data_AF-A0A4Q4TRH3-F1
#
_entry.id   AF-A0A4Q4TRH3-F1
#
_cell.length_a   1.000
_cell.length_b   1.000
_cell.length_c   1.000
_cell.angle_alpha   90.00
_cell.angle_beta   90.00
_cell.angle_gamma   90.00
#
_symmetry.space_group_name_H-M   'P 1'
#
loop_
_entity.id
_entity.type
_entity.pdbx_description
1 polymer ?
#
loop_
_entity_poly.entity_id
_entity_poly.type
_entity_poly.pdbx_seq_one_letter_code
_entity_poly.pdbx_strand_id
1 'polypeptide(L)'
;MTPELSERRATSSAAFSGSTLVSARSLLTGPRNGESGGSDLGALSLRGGFTALHMILLYHCTTNMSNYMALESDMNPIIASALDSAISAPYVLDQLLALSALHLATQKPDTASHFYHQATELQTRALGLFNEAGDSVSESTYMSSFLFASLVGIHILRNTLADYQHTVGEFVNAFVDYIRIHRGVRAVTNRYWEKLLQSDLNPLLYVTRWMDDTEKLTPGTETAHLRAYLESSPEGLTSSVESSLEALRWVQWVVDLQAQPSTPL
;
A
#
# COMPACT_ATOMS: atom_id res chain seq x y z
N MET A 1 -27.65 -13.24 44.81
CA MET A 1 -27.22 -12.04 45.56
C MET A 1 -25.80 -11.73 45.08
N THR A 2 -25.72 -10.82 44.07
CA THR A 2 -24.58 -10.03 43.53
C THR A 2 -23.23 -10.70 43.15
N PRO A 3 -22.46 -10.15 42.18
CA PRO A 3 -22.87 -9.50 40.92
C PRO A 3 -22.00 -9.86 39.67
N GLU A 4 -22.51 -9.54 38.49
CA GLU A 4 -21.80 -9.42 37.21
C GLU A 4 -20.73 -8.32 37.24
N LEU A 5 -19.55 -8.60 36.67
CA LEU A 5 -18.55 -7.60 36.29
C LEU A 5 -18.46 -7.51 34.76
N SER A 6 -19.02 -6.41 34.27
CA SER A 6 -18.93 -5.91 32.90
C SER A 6 -17.54 -5.33 32.66
N GLU A 7 -16.71 -5.99 31.84
CA GLU A 7 -15.50 -5.39 31.28
C GLU A 7 -15.80 -4.88 29.86
N ARG A 8 -16.00 -3.56 29.77
CA ARG A 8 -15.99 -2.80 28.52
C ARG A 8 -14.56 -2.79 27.96
N ARG A 9 -14.31 -3.54 26.88
CA ARG A 9 -13.11 -3.36 26.05
C ARG A 9 -13.38 -2.25 25.03
N ALA A 10 -12.81 -1.07 25.28
CA ALA A 10 -12.86 0.05 24.36
C ALA A 10 -12.08 -0.28 23.08
N THR A 11 -12.78 -0.36 21.96
CA THR A 11 -12.20 -0.41 20.62
C THR A 11 -11.96 1.03 20.14
N SER A 12 -10.70 1.48 20.14
CA SER A 12 -10.32 2.73 19.50
C SER A 12 -10.16 2.47 18.01
N SER A 13 -11.25 2.66 17.25
CA SER A 13 -11.21 2.74 15.79
C SER A 13 -10.87 4.17 15.41
N ALA A 14 -9.60 4.41 15.06
CA ALA A 14 -9.21 5.63 14.38
C ALA A 14 -9.42 5.42 12.87
N ALA A 15 -10.66 5.63 12.42
CA ALA A 15 -10.99 5.68 11.01
C ALA A 15 -10.21 6.82 10.34
N PHE A 16 -9.24 6.49 9.51
CA PHE A 16 -8.44 7.45 8.76
C PHE A 16 -9.29 8.03 7.63
N SER A 17 -9.99 9.13 7.91
CA SER A 17 -10.76 9.86 6.89
C SER A 17 -9.82 10.66 5.99
N GLY A 18 -9.94 10.50 4.67
CA GLY A 18 -9.12 11.19 3.66
C GLY A 18 -9.24 12.72 3.58
N SER A 19 -9.86 13.39 4.56
CA SER A 19 -9.99 14.87 4.58
C SER A 19 -8.82 15.58 5.31
N THR A 20 -7.97 14.86 6.03
CA THR A 20 -6.83 15.44 6.79
C THR A 20 -5.69 15.96 5.91
N LEU A 21 -5.62 15.56 4.63
CA LEU A 21 -4.57 15.99 3.70
C LEU A 21 -4.67 17.46 3.27
N VAL A 22 -5.86 18.06 3.34
CA VAL A 22 -6.08 19.44 2.87
C VAL A 22 -5.83 20.47 3.99
N SER A 23 -6.00 20.11 5.25
CA SER A 23 -6.06 21.07 6.36
C SER A 23 -4.69 21.48 6.94
N ALA A 24 -3.64 20.65 6.79
CA ALA A 24 -2.33 20.94 7.37
C ALA A 24 -1.49 21.99 6.59
N ARG A 25 -1.94 22.39 5.40
CA ARG A 25 -1.20 23.26 4.48
C ARG A 25 -1.18 24.74 4.87
N SER A 26 -2.06 25.18 5.79
CA SER A 26 -2.23 26.60 6.11
C SER A 26 -1.34 27.12 7.26
N LEU A 27 -0.58 26.27 7.96
CA LEU A 27 0.08 26.67 9.22
C LEU A 27 1.61 26.82 9.18
N LEU A 28 2.30 26.57 8.07
CA LEU A 28 3.78 26.53 8.08
C LEU A 28 4.48 27.33 6.98
N THR A 29 3.90 28.45 6.55
CA THR A 29 4.61 29.38 5.65
C THR A 29 5.57 30.29 6.44
N GLY A 30 6.82 29.86 6.56
CA GLY A 30 7.98 30.68 6.93
C GLY A 30 9.11 30.48 5.91
N PRO A 31 9.89 31.53 5.55
CA PRO A 31 10.83 31.45 4.44
C PRO A 31 12.07 30.60 4.79
N ARG A 32 12.42 29.66 3.90
CA ARG A 32 13.62 28.82 3.96
C ARG A 32 14.83 29.61 3.46
N ASN A 33 15.91 29.63 4.26
CA ASN A 33 17.25 29.99 3.82
C ASN A 33 18.26 29.01 4.44
N GLY A 34 19.22 28.56 3.63
CA GLY A 34 20.47 27.96 4.11
C GLY A 34 20.78 26.59 3.51
N GLU A 35 21.49 26.59 2.39
CA GLU A 35 22.32 25.47 1.94
C GLU A 35 23.35 25.11 3.03
N SER A 36 23.51 23.82 3.35
CA SER A 36 24.67 23.32 4.07
C SER A 36 24.95 21.89 3.66
N GLY A 37 26.06 21.69 2.96
CA GLY A 37 26.61 20.40 2.58
C GLY A 37 27.11 19.61 3.79
N GLY A 38 26.18 18.99 4.52
CA GLY A 38 26.50 17.86 5.38
C GLY A 38 26.71 16.62 4.52
N SER A 39 27.76 15.83 4.80
CA SER A 39 28.02 14.56 4.10
C SER A 39 26.72 13.74 4.01
N ASP A 40 26.36 13.27 2.82
CA ASP A 40 25.12 12.52 2.57
C ASP A 40 24.92 11.33 3.54
N LEU A 41 26.02 10.75 4.04
CA LEU A 41 26.02 9.69 5.05
C LEU A 41 25.59 10.17 6.45
N GLY A 42 25.83 11.44 6.79
CA GLY A 42 25.37 12.07 8.03
C GLY A 42 23.86 12.32 8.02
N ALA A 43 23.26 12.55 6.86
CA ALA A 43 21.82 12.69 6.71
C ALA A 43 21.07 11.38 7.06
N LEU A 44 21.67 10.20 6.80
CA LEU A 44 21.16 8.90 7.26
C LEU A 44 21.11 8.78 8.79
N SER A 45 21.97 9.51 9.49
CA SER A 45 22.05 9.48 10.96
C SER A 45 21.09 10.48 11.63
N LEU A 46 20.80 11.62 10.99
CA LEU A 46 19.99 12.71 11.56
C LEU A 46 18.47 12.51 11.50
N ARG A 47 17.94 11.66 10.60
CA ARG A 47 16.48 11.46 10.39
C ARG A 47 15.86 10.28 11.15
N GLY A 48 16.52 9.82 12.23
CA GLY A 48 16.10 8.65 13.01
C GLY A 48 16.71 7.37 12.43
N GLY A 49 17.93 7.05 12.86
CA GLY A 49 18.73 5.97 12.28
C GLY A 49 18.11 4.58 12.38
N PHE A 50 18.58 3.69 11.50
CA PHE A 50 18.22 2.28 11.52
C PHE A 50 18.93 1.54 12.68
N THR A 51 18.15 0.76 13.41
CA THR A 51 18.60 -0.08 14.54
C THR A 51 18.87 -1.53 14.10
N ALA A 52 19.42 -2.36 14.99
CA ALA A 52 19.60 -3.79 14.73
C ALA A 52 18.29 -4.51 14.35
N LEU A 53 17.15 -4.08 14.90
CA LEU A 53 15.85 -4.59 14.51
C LEU A 53 15.56 -4.36 13.02
N HIS A 54 15.91 -3.18 12.49
CA HIS A 54 15.74 -2.87 11.08
C HIS A 54 16.62 -3.75 10.19
N MET A 55 17.81 -4.15 10.65
CA MET A 55 18.66 -5.11 9.94
C MET A 55 18.03 -6.52 9.91
N ILE A 56 17.37 -6.93 10.99
CA ILE A 56 16.61 -8.19 11.04
C ILE A 56 15.43 -8.14 10.07
N LEU A 57 14.71 -7.01 10.02
CA LEU A 57 13.62 -6.80 9.07
C LEU A 57 14.12 -6.83 7.62
N LEU A 58 15.25 -6.19 7.33
CA LEU A 58 15.85 -6.21 5.99
C LEU A 58 16.27 -7.62 5.57
N TYR A 59 16.92 -8.36 6.47
CA TYR A 59 17.26 -9.77 6.22
C TYR A 59 15.99 -10.61 5.95
N HIS A 60 14.93 -10.41 6.74
CA HIS A 60 13.66 -11.09 6.51
C HIS A 60 13.04 -10.77 5.14
N CYS A 61 13.18 -9.54 4.63
CA CYS A 61 12.78 -9.20 3.26
C CYS A 61 13.47 -10.10 2.24
N THR A 62 14.79 -10.27 2.36
CA THR A 62 15.59 -11.04 1.39
C THR A 62 15.25 -12.52 1.39
N THR A 63 14.87 -13.10 2.54
CA THR A 63 14.73 -14.55 2.67
C THR A 63 13.29 -15.05 2.61
N ASN A 64 12.29 -14.22 2.94
CA ASN A 64 10.94 -14.71 3.21
C ASN A 64 9.81 -13.93 2.52
N MET A 65 10.08 -12.81 1.83
CA MET A 65 9.00 -11.93 1.34
C MET A 65 8.59 -12.09 -0.14
N SER A 66 9.29 -12.88 -0.95
CA SER A 66 8.96 -13.07 -2.38
C SER A 66 7.52 -13.53 -2.60
N ASN A 67 7.13 -14.60 -1.91
CA ASN A 67 5.76 -15.14 -1.99
C ASN A 67 4.72 -14.23 -1.31
N TYR A 68 5.11 -13.48 -0.28
CA TYR A 68 4.21 -12.61 0.48
C TYR A 68 3.68 -11.44 -0.37
N MET A 69 4.51 -10.93 -1.29
CA MET A 69 4.14 -9.85 -2.20
C MET A 69 3.53 -10.36 -3.52
N ALA A 70 3.25 -11.66 -3.61
CA ALA A 70 2.76 -12.33 -4.82
C ALA A 70 3.62 -12.01 -6.07
N LEU A 71 4.93 -11.86 -5.88
CA LEU A 71 5.84 -11.59 -6.98
C LEU A 71 6.12 -12.90 -7.72
N GLU A 72 6.06 -12.86 -9.05
CA GLU A 72 6.49 -13.99 -9.90
C GLU A 72 8.02 -14.19 -9.86
N SER A 73 8.77 -13.28 -9.21
CA SER A 73 10.23 -13.23 -9.24
C SER A 73 10.87 -12.91 -7.88
N ASP A 74 12.21 -12.78 -7.90
CA ASP A 74 13.05 -12.43 -6.75
C ASP A 74 12.71 -11.03 -6.18
N MET A 75 12.82 -10.88 -4.85
CA MET A 75 12.71 -9.62 -4.11
C MET A 75 13.93 -8.71 -4.31
N ASN A 76 15.07 -9.26 -4.72
CA ASN A 76 16.34 -8.56 -4.77
C ASN A 76 16.30 -7.21 -5.52
N PRO A 77 15.63 -7.05 -6.68
CA PRO A 77 15.54 -5.75 -7.35
C PRO A 77 14.81 -4.67 -6.54
N ILE A 78 13.76 -5.06 -5.81
CA ILE A 78 12.98 -4.18 -4.94
C ILE A 78 13.84 -3.73 -3.75
N ILE A 79 14.56 -4.67 -3.14
CA ILE A 79 15.44 -4.41 -2.00
C ILE A 79 16.62 -3.53 -2.42
N ALA A 80 17.29 -3.86 -3.53
CA ALA A 80 18.37 -3.07 -4.09
C ALA A 80 17.91 -1.65 -4.39
N SER A 81 16.78 -1.48 -5.09
CA SER A 81 16.22 -0.16 -5.38
C SER A 81 15.88 0.66 -4.13
N ALA A 82 15.38 0.01 -3.07
CA ALA A 82 15.12 0.67 -1.79
C ALA A 82 16.39 1.11 -1.07
N LEU A 83 17.46 0.29 -1.12
CA LEU A 83 18.76 0.61 -0.53
C LEU A 83 19.48 1.71 -1.32
N ASP A 84 19.51 1.60 -2.65
CA ASP A 84 20.16 2.57 -3.54
C ASP A 84 19.51 3.97 -3.42
N SER A 85 18.20 4.00 -3.18
CA SER A 85 17.47 5.25 -2.98
C SER A 85 17.38 5.69 -1.51
N ALA A 86 18.02 5.02 -0.56
CA ALA A 86 17.86 5.32 0.87
C ALA A 86 18.32 6.73 1.26
N ILE A 87 19.25 7.33 0.53
CA ILE A 87 19.71 8.71 0.75
C ILE A 87 18.73 9.72 0.14
N SER A 88 18.34 9.53 -1.11
CA SER A 88 17.52 10.48 -1.87
C SER A 88 16.02 10.35 -1.60
N ALA A 89 15.56 9.16 -1.21
CA ALA A 89 14.19 8.78 -0.97
C ALA A 89 14.07 7.82 0.25
N PRO A 90 14.46 8.28 1.45
CA PRO A 90 14.53 7.43 2.65
C PRO A 90 13.19 6.76 3.03
N TYR A 91 12.07 7.36 2.62
CA TYR A 91 10.72 6.82 2.80
C TYR A 91 10.51 5.44 2.15
N VAL A 92 11.27 5.10 1.10
CA VAL A 92 11.13 3.81 0.41
C VAL A 92 11.58 2.67 1.32
N LEU A 93 12.76 2.81 1.93
CA LEU A 93 13.32 1.78 2.80
C LEU A 93 12.47 1.61 4.06
N ASP A 94 11.97 2.70 4.65
CA ASP A 94 11.06 2.62 5.80
C ASP A 94 9.80 1.81 5.48
N GLN A 95 9.18 2.06 4.32
CA GLN A 95 7.98 1.34 3.91
C GLN A 95 8.25 -0.15 3.63
N LEU A 96 9.40 -0.48 3.04
CA LEU A 96 9.81 -1.87 2.83
C LEU A 96 9.96 -2.61 4.17
N LEU A 97 10.61 -1.98 5.13
CA LEU A 97 10.79 -2.54 6.47
C LEU A 97 9.45 -2.65 7.22
N ALA A 98 8.52 -1.72 7.02
CA ALA A 98 7.18 -1.79 7.59
C ALA A 98 6.43 -3.05 7.11
N LEU A 99 6.51 -3.37 5.81
CA LEU A 99 5.93 -4.60 5.26
C LEU A 99 6.60 -5.85 5.82
N SER A 100 7.92 -5.81 6.02
CA SER A 100 8.65 -6.91 6.67
C SER A 100 8.15 -7.18 8.09
N ALA A 101 7.96 -6.10 8.86
CA ALA A 101 7.42 -6.19 10.21
C ALA A 101 5.99 -6.77 10.19
N LEU A 102 5.13 -6.32 9.27
CA LEU A 102 3.78 -6.89 9.11
C LEU A 102 3.81 -8.40 8.81
N HIS A 103 4.69 -8.84 7.91
CA HIS A 103 4.81 -10.25 7.57
C HIS A 103 5.36 -11.07 8.75
N LEU A 104 6.33 -10.55 9.50
CA LEU A 104 6.79 -11.22 10.72
C LEU A 104 5.69 -11.32 11.79
N ALA A 105 4.83 -10.31 11.91
CA ALA A 105 3.72 -10.34 12.84
C ALA A 105 2.75 -11.51 12.56
N THR A 106 2.57 -11.88 11.28
CA THR A 106 1.74 -13.05 10.92
C THR A 106 2.42 -14.39 11.19
N GLN A 107 3.76 -14.42 11.22
CA GLN A 107 4.53 -15.64 11.46
C GLN A 107 4.83 -15.91 12.95
N LYS A 108 4.81 -14.87 13.79
CA LYS A 108 5.21 -14.97 15.20
C LYS A 108 4.12 -14.43 16.14
N PRO A 109 3.06 -15.22 16.41
CA PRO A 109 1.91 -14.79 17.22
C PRO A 109 2.30 -14.21 18.59
N ASP A 110 3.26 -14.82 19.27
CA ASP A 110 3.70 -14.41 20.61
C ASP A 110 4.27 -12.98 20.67
N THR A 111 4.85 -12.53 19.56
CA THR A 111 5.48 -11.20 19.43
C THR A 111 4.79 -10.32 18.39
N ALA A 112 3.61 -10.74 17.91
CA ALA A 112 2.93 -10.09 16.80
C ALA A 112 2.61 -8.62 17.11
N SER A 113 2.18 -8.31 18.33
CA SER A 113 1.88 -6.94 18.78
C SER A 113 3.08 -6.00 18.65
N HIS A 114 4.29 -6.48 18.97
CA HIS A 114 5.52 -5.71 18.81
C HIS A 114 5.81 -5.40 17.34
N PHE A 115 5.70 -6.41 16.47
CA PHE A 115 5.93 -6.22 15.04
C PHE A 115 4.85 -5.36 14.37
N TYR A 116 3.59 -5.44 14.80
CA TYR A 116 2.54 -4.53 14.35
C TYR A 116 2.86 -3.08 14.73
N HIS A 117 3.31 -2.85 15.98
CA HIS A 117 3.72 -1.52 16.40
C HIS A 117 4.87 -0.97 15.54
N GLN A 118 5.89 -1.80 15.29
CA GLN A 118 7.02 -1.44 14.43
C GLN A 118 6.59 -1.13 12.99
N ALA A 119 5.68 -1.92 12.42
CA ALA A 119 5.12 -1.65 11.11
C ALA A 119 4.44 -0.27 11.04
N THR A 120 3.64 0.07 12.05
CA THR A 120 2.94 1.36 12.13
C THR A 120 3.92 2.53 12.30
N GLU A 121 4.93 2.41 13.17
CA GLU A 121 5.94 3.45 13.34
C GLU A 121 6.71 3.71 12.05
N LEU A 122 7.16 2.63 11.39
CA LEU A 122 7.89 2.70 10.13
C LEU A 122 7.06 3.32 9.01
N GLN A 123 5.82 2.87 8.82
CA GLN A 123 4.93 3.45 7.81
C GLN A 123 4.61 4.93 8.09
N THR A 124 4.41 5.29 9.36
CA THR A 124 4.16 6.70 9.75
C THR A 124 5.37 7.57 9.41
N ARG A 125 6.58 7.10 9.73
CA ARG A 125 7.82 7.79 9.36
C ARG A 125 7.97 7.90 7.84
N ALA A 126 7.71 6.82 7.10
CA ALA A 126 7.77 6.79 5.65
C ALA A 126 6.83 7.81 5.00
N LEU A 127 5.57 7.87 5.44
CA LEU A 127 4.59 8.84 4.96
C LEU A 127 4.99 10.29 5.29
N GLY A 128 5.52 10.53 6.50
CA GLY A 128 6.05 11.83 6.89
C GLY A 128 7.18 12.29 5.96
N LEU A 129 8.17 11.42 5.75
CA LEU A 129 9.31 11.67 4.87
C LEU A 129 8.90 11.89 3.40
N PHE A 130 7.94 11.10 2.90
CA PHE A 130 7.41 11.27 1.55
C PHE A 130 6.70 12.62 1.39
N ASN A 131 5.89 13.03 2.37
CA ASN A 131 5.21 14.32 2.35
C ASN A 131 6.19 15.51 2.45
N GLU A 132 7.26 15.38 3.24
CA GLU A 132 8.32 16.38 3.34
C GLU A 132 9.16 16.53 2.07
N ALA A 133 9.37 15.44 1.34
CA ALA A 133 10.10 15.45 0.07
C ALA A 133 9.42 16.38 -0.95
N GLY A 134 8.11 16.59 -0.83
CA GLY A 134 7.41 17.71 -1.46
C GLY A 134 7.37 17.72 -2.99
N ASP A 135 7.86 16.66 -3.64
CA ASP A 135 8.12 16.65 -5.07
C ASP A 135 6.97 16.07 -5.89
N SER A 136 6.65 16.76 -6.98
CA SER A 136 6.00 16.12 -8.13
C SER A 136 6.94 15.05 -8.67
N VAL A 137 6.41 13.86 -8.98
CA VAL A 137 7.12 12.80 -9.71
C VAL A 137 7.93 13.41 -10.85
N SER A 138 9.24 13.16 -10.91
CA SER A 138 10.22 13.75 -11.83
C SER A 138 11.11 12.66 -12.47
N GLU A 139 12.01 13.02 -13.39
CA GLU A 139 12.98 12.06 -13.97
C GLU A 139 13.93 11.47 -12.92
N SER A 140 14.19 12.18 -11.82
CA SER A 140 15.06 11.68 -10.75
C SER A 140 14.31 10.92 -9.65
N THR A 141 12.99 11.11 -9.52
CA THR A 141 12.21 10.57 -8.39
C THR A 141 11.19 9.52 -8.80
N TYR A 142 10.87 9.37 -10.08
CA TYR A 142 9.76 8.51 -10.51
C TYR A 142 9.88 7.06 -10.05
N MET A 143 11.10 6.52 -10.05
CA MET A 143 11.36 5.14 -9.63
C MET A 143 11.04 4.96 -8.14
N SER A 144 11.59 5.82 -7.29
CA SER A 144 11.35 5.79 -5.84
C SER A 144 9.90 6.10 -5.48
N SER A 145 9.25 7.04 -6.18
CA SER A 145 7.81 7.33 -5.99
C SER A 145 6.93 6.15 -6.38
N PHE A 146 7.22 5.49 -7.52
CA PHE A 146 6.51 4.29 -7.96
C PHE A 146 6.68 3.15 -6.96
N LEU A 147 7.93 2.88 -6.56
CA LEU A 147 8.27 1.82 -5.63
C LEU A 147 7.59 2.05 -4.28
N PHE A 148 7.74 3.23 -3.68
CA PHE A 148 7.09 3.57 -2.42
C PHE A 148 5.58 3.36 -2.46
N ALA A 149 4.92 3.89 -3.48
CA ALA A 149 3.47 3.83 -3.54
C ALA A 149 2.94 2.42 -3.83
N SER A 150 3.70 1.59 -4.57
CA SER A 150 3.42 0.16 -4.71
C SER A 150 3.52 -0.57 -3.37
N LEU A 151 4.56 -0.29 -2.57
CA LEU A 151 4.73 -0.88 -1.23
C LEU A 151 3.64 -0.42 -0.24
N VAL A 152 3.19 0.84 -0.34
CA VAL A 152 2.05 1.35 0.43
C VAL A 152 0.76 0.64 0.04
N GLY A 153 0.52 0.44 -1.27
CA GLY A 153 -0.64 -0.30 -1.76
C GLY A 153 -0.72 -1.71 -1.15
N ILE A 154 0.38 -2.45 -1.17
CA ILE A 154 0.47 -3.79 -0.57
C ILE A 154 0.20 -3.76 0.93
N HIS A 155 0.72 -2.75 1.64
CA HIS A 155 0.49 -2.59 3.08
C HIS A 155 -1.00 -2.42 3.37
N ILE A 156 -1.67 -1.54 2.61
CA ILE A 156 -3.10 -1.26 2.77
C ILE A 156 -3.94 -2.48 2.40
N LEU A 157 -3.59 -3.20 1.32
CA LEU A 157 -4.26 -4.44 0.97
C LEU A 157 -4.15 -5.46 2.10
N ARG A 158 -2.97 -5.61 2.69
CA ARG A 158 -2.79 -6.51 3.82
C ARG A 158 -3.68 -6.12 5.00
N ASN A 159 -3.70 -4.86 5.39
CA ASN A 159 -4.54 -4.42 6.51
C ASN A 159 -6.01 -4.62 6.20
N THR A 160 -6.43 -4.31 4.96
CA THR A 160 -7.78 -4.56 4.46
C THR A 160 -8.20 -6.03 4.59
N LEU A 161 -7.29 -6.96 4.27
CA LEU A 161 -7.55 -8.41 4.30
C LEU A 161 -7.45 -9.01 5.71
N ALA A 162 -6.60 -8.46 6.56
CA ALA A 162 -6.33 -9.02 7.88
C ALA A 162 -7.22 -8.44 8.99
N ASP A 163 -7.65 -7.18 8.83
CA ASP A 163 -8.66 -6.60 9.70
C ASP A 163 -9.98 -7.26 9.35
N TYR A 164 -10.60 -7.91 10.34
CA TYR A 164 -11.94 -8.47 10.19
C TYR A 164 -12.89 -7.30 9.94
N GLN A 165 -13.19 -7.03 8.67
CA GLN A 165 -14.21 -6.07 8.29
C GLN A 165 -15.55 -6.66 8.74
N HIS A 166 -16.23 -6.01 9.68
CA HIS A 166 -17.44 -6.53 10.29
C HIS A 166 -18.58 -6.66 9.27
N THR A 167 -18.45 -5.96 8.15
CA THR A 167 -19.39 -6.00 7.03
C THR A 167 -18.68 -6.08 5.67
N VAL A 168 -19.39 -6.62 4.67
CA VAL A 168 -18.94 -6.62 3.27
C VAL A 168 -18.70 -5.20 2.73
N GLY A 169 -19.50 -4.22 3.19
CA GLY A 169 -19.36 -2.82 2.77
C GLY A 169 -18.06 -2.17 3.22
N GLU A 170 -17.62 -2.44 4.45
CA GLU A 170 -16.33 -1.95 4.97
C GLU A 170 -15.14 -2.55 4.20
N PHE A 171 -15.20 -3.85 3.91
CA PHE A 171 -14.22 -4.51 3.04
C PHE A 171 -14.17 -3.89 1.64
N VAL A 172 -15.34 -3.71 1.01
CA VAL A 172 -15.46 -3.10 -0.31
C VAL A 172 -14.86 -1.70 -0.33
N ASN A 173 -15.16 -0.86 0.66
CA ASN A 173 -14.60 0.49 0.75
C ASN A 173 -13.07 0.48 0.88
N ALA A 174 -12.54 -0.35 1.77
CA ALA A 174 -11.10 -0.48 1.97
C ALA A 174 -10.39 -1.03 0.70
N PHE A 175 -11.02 -1.97 -0.01
CA PHE A 175 -10.53 -2.48 -1.28
C PHE A 175 -10.58 -1.41 -2.39
N VAL A 176 -11.63 -0.60 -2.46
CA VAL A 176 -11.71 0.55 -3.39
C VAL A 176 -10.60 1.56 -3.08
N ASP A 177 -10.31 1.84 -1.82
CA ASP A 177 -9.21 2.73 -1.45
C ASP A 177 -7.84 2.17 -1.86
N TYR A 178 -7.62 0.86 -1.72
CA TYR A 178 -6.47 0.18 -2.30
C TYR A 178 -6.35 0.39 -3.83
N ILE A 179 -7.44 0.16 -4.58
CA ILE A 179 -7.46 0.35 -6.04
C ILE A 179 -7.19 1.83 -6.41
N ARG A 180 -7.77 2.78 -5.68
CA ARG A 180 -7.55 4.22 -5.89
C ARG A 180 -6.08 4.61 -5.76
N ILE A 181 -5.35 4.01 -4.83
CA ILE A 181 -3.92 4.26 -4.67
C ILE A 181 -3.17 3.81 -5.91
N HIS A 182 -3.36 2.57 -6.37
CA HIS A 182 -2.71 2.10 -7.60
C HIS A 182 -3.07 2.94 -8.83
N ARG A 183 -4.32 3.39 -8.97
CA ARG A 183 -4.72 4.33 -10.03
C ARG A 183 -4.03 5.69 -9.90
N GLY A 184 -3.91 6.20 -8.69
CA GLY A 184 -3.17 7.42 -8.39
C GLY A 184 -1.69 7.31 -8.78
N VAL A 185 -1.04 6.21 -8.41
CA VAL A 185 0.34 5.90 -8.79
C VAL A 185 0.50 5.87 -10.30
N ARG A 186 -0.40 5.17 -11.00
CA ARG A 186 -0.38 5.13 -12.45
C ARG A 186 -0.55 6.51 -13.07
N ALA A 187 -1.51 7.31 -12.58
CA ALA A 187 -1.74 8.65 -13.10
C ALA A 187 -0.50 9.55 -13.01
N VAL A 188 0.23 9.48 -11.88
CA VAL A 188 1.44 10.31 -11.68
C VAL A 188 2.69 9.74 -12.34
N THR A 189 2.74 8.43 -12.59
CA THR A 189 3.87 7.76 -13.25
C THR A 189 3.65 7.49 -14.73
N ASN A 190 2.49 7.83 -15.30
CA ASN A 190 2.10 7.47 -16.66
C ASN A 190 3.14 7.89 -17.72
N ARG A 191 3.74 9.08 -17.55
CA ARG A 191 4.79 9.58 -18.46
C ARG A 191 6.11 8.80 -18.41
N TYR A 192 6.29 7.97 -17.39
CA TYR A 192 7.44 7.09 -17.19
C TYR A 192 7.09 5.61 -17.33
N TRP A 193 5.85 5.29 -17.72
CA TRP A 193 5.33 3.93 -17.73
C TRP A 193 6.18 2.96 -18.56
N GLU A 194 6.61 3.39 -19.77
CA GLU A 194 7.48 2.57 -20.61
C GLU A 194 8.85 2.30 -19.96
N LYS A 195 9.41 3.29 -19.24
CA LYS A 195 10.66 3.11 -18.50
C LYS A 195 10.48 2.16 -17.31
N LEU A 196 9.32 2.22 -16.63
CA LEU A 196 8.99 1.30 -15.54
C LEU A 196 8.85 -0.13 -16.06
N LEU A 197 8.18 -0.34 -17.19
CA LEU A 197 8.03 -1.66 -17.83
C LEU A 197 9.37 -2.30 -18.20
N GLN A 198 10.37 -1.49 -18.53
CA GLN A 198 11.73 -1.95 -18.86
C GLN A 198 12.64 -2.10 -17.64
N SER A 199 12.17 -1.72 -16.45
CA SER A 199 12.96 -1.78 -15.23
C SER A 199 12.83 -3.13 -14.52
N ASP A 200 13.76 -3.40 -13.61
CA ASP A 200 13.72 -4.59 -12.76
C ASP A 200 12.58 -4.54 -11.71
N LEU A 201 11.82 -3.45 -11.64
CA LEU A 201 10.61 -3.32 -10.82
C LEU A 201 9.33 -3.78 -11.54
N ASN A 202 9.44 -4.33 -12.75
CA ASN A 202 8.33 -4.96 -13.47
C ASN A 202 7.48 -5.92 -12.62
N PRO A 203 8.02 -6.72 -11.67
CA PRO A 203 7.21 -7.56 -10.79
C PRO A 203 6.18 -6.79 -9.96
N LEU A 204 6.43 -5.52 -9.61
CA LEU A 204 5.46 -4.66 -8.90
C LEU A 204 4.42 -4.04 -9.84
N LEU A 205 4.66 -4.06 -11.15
CA LEU A 205 3.70 -3.62 -12.16
C LEU A 205 2.59 -4.64 -12.38
N TYR A 206 2.67 -5.83 -11.79
CA TYR A 206 1.75 -6.93 -12.00
C TYR A 206 0.29 -6.52 -11.84
N VAL A 207 -0.08 -5.91 -10.71
CA VAL A 207 -1.44 -5.40 -10.47
C VAL A 207 -1.85 -4.38 -11.52
N THR A 208 -0.96 -3.47 -11.92
CA THR A 208 -1.31 -2.40 -12.87
C THR A 208 -1.38 -2.89 -14.33
N ARG A 209 -0.48 -3.79 -14.73
CA ARG A 209 -0.53 -4.51 -16.01
C ARG A 209 -1.79 -5.36 -16.10
N TRP A 210 -2.12 -6.04 -15.00
CA TRP A 210 -3.34 -6.79 -14.87
C TRP A 210 -4.58 -5.93 -15.01
N MET A 211 -4.65 -4.78 -14.31
CA MET A 211 -5.74 -3.80 -14.47
C MET A 211 -5.88 -3.33 -15.92
N ASP A 212 -4.77 -3.18 -16.65
CA ASP A 212 -4.75 -2.83 -18.07
C ASP A 212 -5.31 -3.92 -18.98
N ASP A 213 -5.05 -5.18 -18.65
CA ASP A 213 -5.62 -6.31 -19.36
C ASP A 213 -7.09 -6.53 -18.97
N THR A 214 -7.50 -6.11 -17.76
CA THR A 214 -8.90 -6.10 -17.31
C THR A 214 -9.78 -5.17 -18.15
N GLU A 215 -9.29 -4.01 -18.58
CA GLU A 215 -10.03 -3.10 -19.46
C GLU A 215 -10.30 -3.72 -20.84
N LYS A 216 -9.53 -4.74 -21.23
CA LYS A 216 -9.64 -5.43 -22.54
C LYS A 216 -10.45 -6.73 -22.47
N LEU A 217 -10.75 -7.23 -21.28
CA LEU A 217 -11.48 -8.48 -21.08
C LEU A 217 -13.00 -8.24 -21.03
N THR A 218 -13.77 -9.10 -21.68
CA THR A 218 -15.22 -9.19 -21.45
C THR A 218 -15.46 -9.86 -20.10
N PRO A 219 -16.10 -9.19 -19.12
CA PRO A 219 -16.31 -9.76 -17.79
C PRO A 219 -17.18 -11.01 -17.82
N GLY A 220 -16.91 -11.96 -16.93
CA GLY A 220 -17.80 -13.09 -16.65
C GLY A 220 -19.16 -12.67 -16.06
N THR A 221 -19.96 -13.66 -15.69
CA THR A 221 -21.37 -13.46 -15.27
C THR A 221 -21.65 -13.82 -13.81
N GLU A 222 -20.63 -14.26 -13.07
CA GLU A 222 -20.68 -14.78 -11.71
C GLU A 222 -21.22 -13.75 -10.70
N THR A 223 -20.98 -12.47 -10.94
CA THR A 223 -21.48 -11.33 -10.17
C THR A 223 -22.68 -10.63 -10.80
N ALA A 224 -23.16 -11.09 -11.96
CA ALA A 224 -24.19 -10.39 -12.75
C ALA A 224 -25.49 -10.19 -11.98
N HIS A 225 -25.89 -11.15 -11.15
CA HIS A 225 -27.08 -11.04 -10.30
C HIS A 225 -26.93 -9.97 -9.21
N LEU A 226 -25.76 -9.89 -8.57
CA LEU A 226 -25.46 -8.86 -7.56
C LEU A 226 -25.38 -7.47 -8.21
N ARG A 227 -24.79 -7.38 -9.41
CA ARG A 227 -24.75 -6.15 -10.19
C ARG A 227 -26.15 -5.66 -10.56
N ALA A 228 -26.97 -6.52 -11.14
CA ALA A 228 -28.34 -6.19 -11.52
C ALA A 228 -29.19 -5.77 -10.31
N TYR A 229 -28.98 -6.40 -9.16
CA TYR A 229 -29.63 -6.00 -7.91
C TYR A 229 -29.26 -4.58 -7.50
N LEU A 230 -27.97 -4.23 -7.48
CA LEU A 230 -27.52 -2.88 -7.15
C LEU A 230 -27.99 -1.83 -8.17
N GLU A 231 -27.98 -2.15 -9.47
CA GLU A 231 -28.48 -1.28 -10.54
C GLU A 231 -30.00 -1.05 -10.43
N SER A 232 -30.74 -2.04 -9.93
CA SER A 232 -32.18 -1.94 -9.70
C SER A 232 -32.58 -1.25 -8.39
N SER A 233 -31.60 -0.81 -7.58
CA SER A 233 -31.87 -0.26 -6.25
C SER A 233 -32.68 1.05 -6.36
N PRO A 234 -33.82 1.16 -5.63
CA PRO A 234 -34.71 2.32 -5.69
C PRO A 234 -34.10 3.60 -5.11
N GLU A 235 -32.96 3.51 -4.40
CA GLU A 235 -32.21 4.66 -3.89
C GLU A 235 -31.42 5.41 -4.99
N GLY A 236 -31.38 4.90 -6.22
CA GLY A 236 -30.65 5.48 -7.33
C GLY A 236 -29.13 5.29 -7.23
N LEU A 237 -28.39 5.91 -8.15
CA LEU A 237 -26.93 5.86 -8.19
C LEU A 237 -26.33 6.74 -7.07
N THR A 238 -26.40 6.27 -5.83
CA THR A 238 -25.69 6.92 -4.72
C THR A 238 -24.19 6.62 -4.85
N SER A 239 -23.33 7.49 -4.30
CA SER A 239 -21.87 7.26 -4.29
C SER A 239 -21.49 5.90 -3.68
N SER A 240 -22.30 5.38 -2.76
CA SER A 240 -22.13 4.04 -2.18
C SER A 240 -22.47 2.93 -3.18
N VAL A 241 -23.53 3.08 -3.98
CA VAL A 241 -23.90 2.13 -5.04
C VAL A 241 -22.84 2.14 -6.15
N GLU A 242 -22.36 3.31 -6.57
CA GLU A 242 -21.26 3.41 -7.54
C GLU A 242 -19.99 2.70 -7.06
N SER A 243 -19.59 2.93 -5.80
CA SER A 243 -18.42 2.28 -5.21
C SER A 243 -18.60 0.76 -5.10
N SER A 244 -19.82 0.30 -4.83
CA SER A 244 -20.16 -1.12 -4.75
C SER A 244 -20.18 -1.79 -6.13
N LEU A 245 -20.67 -1.10 -7.16
CA LEU A 245 -20.63 -1.57 -8.55
C LEU A 245 -19.18 -1.66 -9.06
N GLU A 246 -18.35 -0.67 -8.75
CA GLU A 246 -16.92 -0.69 -9.06
C GLU A 246 -16.24 -1.86 -8.36
N ALA A 247 -16.50 -2.08 -7.06
CA ALA A 247 -15.94 -3.22 -6.35
C ALA A 247 -16.42 -4.58 -6.90
N LEU A 248 -17.70 -4.71 -7.28
CA LEU A 248 -18.21 -5.93 -7.92
C LEU A 248 -17.54 -6.19 -9.27
N ARG A 249 -17.21 -5.14 -10.05
CA ARG A 249 -16.42 -5.29 -11.27
C ARG A 249 -15.05 -5.93 -10.96
N TRP A 250 -14.39 -5.48 -9.91
CA TRP A 250 -13.11 -6.06 -9.48
C TRP A 250 -13.24 -7.49 -8.96
N VAL A 251 -14.27 -7.79 -8.17
CA VAL A 251 -14.55 -9.14 -7.66
C VAL A 251 -14.83 -10.13 -8.79
N GLN A 252 -15.67 -9.75 -9.77
CA GLN A 252 -15.94 -10.55 -10.97
C GLN A 252 -14.65 -10.96 -11.66
N TRP A 253 -13.75 -9.99 -11.80
CA TRP A 253 -12.51 -10.22 -12.53
C TRP A 253 -11.52 -11.12 -11.76
N VAL A 254 -11.46 -11.03 -10.42
CA VAL A 254 -10.69 -12.00 -9.61
C VAL A 254 -11.23 -13.42 -9.79
N VAL A 255 -12.56 -13.58 -9.87
CA VAL A 255 -13.20 -14.87 -10.15
C VAL A 255 -12.83 -15.37 -11.55
N ASP A 256 -12.89 -14.49 -12.56
CA ASP A 256 -12.51 -14.82 -13.94
C ASP A 256 -11.06 -15.29 -14.04
N LEU A 257 -10.14 -14.67 -13.28
CA LEU A 257 -8.73 -15.06 -13.23
C LEU A 257 -8.52 -16.45 -12.62
N GLN A 258 -9.21 -16.79 -11.53
CA GLN A 258 -9.12 -18.11 -10.91
C GLN A 258 -9.69 -19.21 -11.82
N ALA A 259 -10.63 -18.86 -12.69
CA ALA A 259 -11.21 -19.77 -13.66
C ALA A 259 -10.32 -19.99 -14.90
N GLN A 260 -9.28 -19.18 -15.14
CA GLN A 260 -8.36 -19.42 -16.25
C GLN A 260 -7.48 -20.64 -15.96
N PRO A 261 -7.38 -21.61 -16.89
CA PRO A 261 -6.53 -22.77 -16.72
C PRO A 261 -5.07 -22.31 -16.60
N SER A 262 -4.35 -22.81 -15.59
CA SER A 262 -2.92 -22.56 -15.41
C SER A 262 -2.21 -22.83 -16.72
N THR A 263 -1.72 -21.78 -17.38
CA THR A 263 -0.95 -21.94 -18.60
C THR A 263 0.38 -22.57 -18.19
N PRO A 264 0.74 -23.78 -18.67
CA PRO A 264 2.05 -24.33 -18.37
C PRO A 264 3.08 -23.46 -19.08
N LEU A 265 4.10 -23.00 -18.34
CA LEU A 265 5.33 -22.43 -18.89
C LEU A 265 6.05 -23.45 -19.78
#